data_AF-I4G2K4-F1
#
_entry.id   AF-I4G2K4-F1
#
_cell.length_a   1.000
_cell.length_b   1.000
_cell.length_c   1.000
_cell.angle_alpha   90.00
_cell.angle_beta   90.00
_cell.angle_gamma   90.00
#
_symmetry.space_group_name_H-M   'P 1'
#
loop_
_entity.id
_entity.type
_entity.pdbx_description
1 polymer ?
#
loop_
_entity_poly.entity_id
_entity_poly.type
_entity_poly.pdbx_seq_one_letter_code
_entity_poly.pdbx_strand_id
1 'polypeptide(L)'
;MLGLDQESDYYVWEIAKIQDYIIVTKDSDFNELLILKGFPPKVIWIRLGNCSTKTIESLLRDNYEAILSFEGDQNLGIIALS
;
A
#
# COMPACT_ATOMS: atom_id res chain seq x y z
N MET A 1 6.67 -11.42 5.76
CA MET A 1 5.89 -11.49 4.51
C MET A 1 4.87 -12.61 4.68
N LEU A 2 3.60 -12.39 4.36
CA LEU A 2 2.51 -13.33 4.68
C LEU A 2 2.40 -14.55 3.74
N GLY A 3 3.28 -14.68 2.74
CA GLY A 3 3.26 -15.83 1.80
C GLY A 3 2.01 -15.87 0.92
N LEU A 4 1.51 -14.70 0.50
CA LEU A 4 0.31 -14.54 -0.32
C LEU A 4 0.63 -14.28 -1.80
N ASP A 5 1.83 -14.67 -2.24
CA ASP A 5 2.37 -14.40 -3.58
C ASP A 5 1.62 -15.09 -4.72
N GLN A 6 0.75 -16.06 -4.41
CA GLN A 6 -0.10 -16.77 -5.37
C GLN A 6 -1.59 -16.46 -5.21
N GLU A 7 -1.96 -15.61 -4.25
CA GLU A 7 -3.34 -15.26 -3.97
C GLU A 7 -3.79 -14.06 -4.81
N SER A 8 -5.10 -13.98 -5.07
CA SER A 8 -5.66 -12.83 -5.82
C SER A 8 -5.51 -11.52 -5.05
N ASP A 9 -5.43 -10.39 -5.76
CA ASP A 9 -5.38 -9.06 -5.13
C ASP A 9 -6.60 -8.80 -4.24
N TYR A 10 -7.76 -9.35 -4.60
CA TYR A 10 -8.97 -9.29 -3.77
C TYR A 10 -8.81 -10.02 -2.43
N TYR A 11 -8.12 -11.17 -2.43
CA TYR A 11 -7.85 -11.89 -1.18
C TYR A 11 -6.88 -11.09 -0.29
N VAL A 12 -5.81 -10.56 -0.87
CA VAL A 12 -4.87 -9.67 -0.16
C VAL A 12 -5.59 -8.44 0.41
N TRP A 13 -6.50 -7.85 -0.36
CA TRP A 13 -7.34 -6.74 0.04
C TRP A 13 -8.20 -7.05 1.27
N GLU A 14 -8.94 -8.16 1.24
CA GLU A 14 -9.80 -8.55 2.35
C GLU A 14 -9.00 -8.88 3.61
N ILE A 15 -7.84 -9.54 3.47
CA ILE A 15 -6.94 -9.79 4.61
C ILE A 15 -6.44 -8.48 5.19
N ALA A 16 -5.98 -7.54 4.36
CA ALA A 16 -5.51 -6.25 4.83
C ALA A 16 -6.62 -5.47 5.54
N LYS A 17 -7.85 -5.52 5.02
CA LYS A 17 -9.01 -4.91 5.66
C LYS A 17 -9.32 -5.50 7.03
N ILE A 18 -9.35 -6.83 7.14
CA ILE A 18 -9.72 -7.53 8.39
C ILE A 18 -8.64 -7.32 9.45
N GLN A 19 -7.37 -7.28 9.06
CA GLN A 19 -6.23 -7.14 9.97
C GLN A 19 -5.81 -5.68 10.21
N ASP A 20 -6.51 -4.72 9.63
CA ASP A 20 -6.18 -3.29 9.68
C ASP A 20 -4.75 -2.98 9.21
N TYR A 21 -4.36 -3.61 8.10
CA TYR A 21 -3.06 -3.40 7.46
C TYR A 21 -3.11 -2.37 6.35
N ILE A 22 -1.99 -1.68 6.16
CA ILE A 22 -1.72 -0.83 5.00
C ILE A 22 -1.04 -1.68 3.93
N ILE A 23 -1.59 -1.66 2.72
CA ILE A 23 -1.03 -2.37 1.56
C ILE A 23 0.06 -1.49 0.95
N VAL A 24 1.28 -2.00 0.82
CA VAL A 24 2.38 -1.33 0.10
C VAL A 24 2.61 -2.07 -1.22
N THR A 25 2.42 -1.39 -2.35
CA THR A 25 2.49 -2.05 -3.66
C THR A 25 3.04 -1.13 -4.75
N LYS A 26 3.56 -1.73 -5.82
CA LYS A 26 3.86 -1.05 -7.10
C LYS A 26 2.75 -1.23 -8.13
N ASP A 27 1.86 -2.18 -7.87
CA ASP A 27 0.77 -2.56 -8.76
C ASP A 27 -0.34 -1.51 -8.74
N SER A 28 -0.86 -1.17 -9.91
CA SER A 28 -2.00 -0.26 -10.06
C SER A 28 -3.33 -0.90 -9.63
N ASP A 29 -3.43 -2.23 -9.62
CA ASP A 29 -4.71 -2.94 -9.43
C ASP A 29 -5.30 -2.67 -8.04
N PHE A 30 -4.46 -2.45 -7.02
CA PHE A 30 -4.91 -2.03 -5.68
C PHE A 30 -5.47 -0.61 -5.64
N ASN A 31 -5.03 0.28 -6.54
CA ASN A 31 -5.60 1.62 -6.66
C ASN A 31 -7.00 1.55 -7.30
N GLU A 32 -7.18 0.65 -8.27
CA GLU A 32 -8.50 0.38 -8.84
C GLU A 32 -9.44 -0.21 -7.78
N LEU A 33 -8.97 -1.16 -6.98
CA LEU A 33 -9.73 -1.71 -5.85
C LEU A 33 -10.12 -0.61 -4.86
N LEU A 34 -9.21 0.31 -4.53
CA LEU A 34 -9.51 1.47 -3.68
C LEU A 34 -10.60 2.37 -4.27
N ILE A 35 -10.55 2.65 -5.57
CA ILE A 35 -11.58 3.45 -6.26
C ILE A 35 -12.93 2.73 -6.23
N LEU A 36 -12.94 1.41 -6.44
CA LEU A 36 -14.15 0.60 -6.53
C LEU A 36 -14.78 0.29 -5.17
N LYS A 37 -13.97 0.11 -4.13
CA LYS A 37 -14.40 -0.39 -2.81
C LYS A 37 -14.30 0.65 -1.69
N GLY A 38 -13.60 1.76 -1.92
CA GLY A 38 -13.22 2.71 -0.87
C GLY A 38 -12.12 2.15 0.04
N PHE A 39 -11.85 2.82 1.15
CA PHE A 39 -10.97 2.35 2.21
C PHE A 39 -11.76 2.25 3.53
N PRO A 40 -11.37 1.39 4.50
CA PRO A 40 -10.17 0.55 4.54
C PRO A 40 -10.19 -0.69 3.61
N PRO A 41 -9.01 -1.22 3.21
CA PRO A 41 -7.65 -0.88 3.66
C PRO A 41 -7.05 0.36 2.98
N LYS A 42 -5.98 0.90 3.58
CA LYS A 42 -5.17 1.99 3.02
C LYS A 42 -4.08 1.45 2.10
N VAL A 43 -3.66 2.26 1.13
CA VAL A 43 -2.66 1.88 0.11
C VAL A 43 -1.49 2.88 0.07
N ILE A 44 -0.26 2.38 0.12
CA ILE A 44 0.96 3.12 -0.25
C ILE A 44 1.39 2.62 -1.62
N TRP A 45 1.30 3.50 -2.62
CA TRP A 45 1.67 3.18 -3.98
C TRP A 45 3.10 3.66 -4.31
N ILE A 46 3.99 2.71 -4.58
CA ILE A 46 5.39 2.95 -4.91
C ILE A 46 5.54 3.19 -6.40
N ARG A 47 5.77 4.45 -6.78
CA ARG A 47 5.88 4.93 -8.17
C ARG A 47 7.32 4.94 -8.68
N LEU A 48 8.10 3.92 -8.31
CA LEU A 48 9.44 3.70 -8.84
C LEU A 48 9.41 2.73 -10.02
N GLY A 49 10.24 2.97 -11.04
CA GLY A 49 10.52 2.01 -12.11
C GLY A 49 11.26 0.76 -11.59
N ASN A 50 11.98 0.03 -12.44
CA ASN A 50 12.80 -1.11 -11.97
C ASN A 50 13.81 -0.63 -10.93
N CYS A 51 13.64 -1.11 -9.70
CA CYS A 51 14.45 -0.70 -8.56
C CYS A 51 14.68 -1.90 -7.65
N SER A 52 15.77 -1.85 -6.89
CA SER A 52 16.05 -2.89 -5.90
C SER A 52 15.12 -2.75 -4.70
N THR A 53 14.95 -3.85 -3.94
CA THR A 53 14.26 -3.81 -2.65
C THR A 53 14.90 -2.81 -1.69
N LYS A 54 16.23 -2.63 -1.75
CA LYS A 54 16.94 -1.62 -0.94
C LYS A 54 16.49 -0.19 -1.28
N THR A 55 16.24 0.09 -2.55
CA THR A 55 15.74 1.39 -2.99
C THR A 55 14.34 1.66 -2.45
N ILE A 56 13.47 0.65 -2.48
CA ILE A 56 12.11 0.76 -1.90
C ILE A 56 12.19 0.95 -0.39
N GLU A 57 13.07 0.22 0.30
CA GLU A 57 13.29 0.37 1.74
C GLU A 57 13.74 1.81 2.08
N SER A 58 14.72 2.34 1.36
CA SER A 58 15.18 3.72 1.53
C SER A 58 14.04 4.71 1.28
N LEU A 59 13.26 4.56 0.21
CA LEU A 59 12.10 5.40 -0.07
C LEU A 59 11.09 5.41 1.09
N LEU A 60 10.79 4.24 1.65
CA LEU A 60 9.88 4.12 2.79
C LEU A 60 10.44 4.79 4.05
N ARG A 61 11.75 4.64 4.31
CA ARG A 61 12.43 5.27 5.45
C ARG A 61 12.46 6.79 5.32
N ASP A 62 12.78 7.29 4.12
CA ASP A 62 12.86 8.72 3.83
C ASP A 62 11.49 9.40 3.92
N ASN A 63 10.40 8.64 3.70
CA ASN A 63 9.01 9.11 3.80
C ASN A 63 8.30 8.65 5.09
N TYR A 64 9.03 8.21 6.11
CA TYR A 64 8.45 7.65 7.33
C TYR A 64 7.43 8.58 8.00
N GLU A 65 7.75 9.86 8.14
CA GLU A 65 6.85 10.87 8.72
C GLU A 65 5.55 11.06 7.91
N ALA A 66 5.64 11.01 6.58
CA ALA A 66 4.48 11.09 5.71
C ALA A 66 3.60 9.84 5.85
N ILE A 67 4.20 8.65 6.01
CA ILE A 67 3.49 7.39 6.24
C ILE A 67 2.78 7.41 7.60
N LEU A 68 3.44 7.90 8.66
CA LEU A 68 2.81 8.06 9.99
C LEU A 68 1.62 9.02 9.95
N SER A 69 1.78 10.16 9.28
CA SER A 69 0.69 11.12 9.11
C SER A 69 -0.47 10.52 8.32
N PHE A 70 -0.16 9.73 7.29
CA PHE A 70 -1.13 9.04 6.47
C PHE A 70 -1.89 7.95 7.24
N GLU A 71 -1.25 7.18 8.11
CA GLU A 71 -1.90 6.19 8.96
C GLU A 71 -3.02 6.83 9.80
N GLY A 72 -2.77 8.00 10.39
CA GLY A 72 -3.75 8.72 11.21
C GLY A 72 -4.87 9.44 10.45
N ASP A 73 -4.72 9.68 9.15
CA ASP A 73 -5.68 10.46 8.36
C ASP A 73 -6.92 9.64 7.97
N GLN A 74 -8.10 10.01 8.46
CA GLN A 74 -9.35 9.29 8.18
C GLN A 74 -9.97 9.62 6.81
N ASN A 75 -9.43 10.58 6.08
CA ASN A 75 -9.95 11.03 4.79
C ASN A 75 -9.08 10.58 3.61
N LEU A 76 -7.91 10.02 3.88
CA LEU A 76 -6.95 9.57 2.88
C LEU A 76 -6.86 8.04 2.84
N GLY A 77 -7.22 7.48 1.69
CA GLY A 77 -7.10 6.05 1.41
C GLY A 77 -5.81 5.65 0.71
N ILE A 78 -5.10 6.61 0.09
CA ILE A 78 -3.89 6.35 -0.68
C ILE A 78 -2.88 7.49 -0.62
N ILE A 79 -1.60 7.12 -0.54
CA ILE A 79 -0.48 8.02 -0.83
C ILE A 79 0.43 7.40 -1.89
N ALA A 80 1.06 8.25 -2.71
CA ALA A 80 2.03 7.83 -3.70
C ALA A 80 3.43 8.30 -3.30
N LEU A 81 4.39 7.39 -3.30
CA LEU A 81 5.80 7.67 -3.01
C LEU A 81 6.65 7.43 -4.26
N SER A 82 7.57 8.34 -4.56
CA SER A 82 8.45 8.30 -5.74
C SER A 82 9.82 8.85 -5.44
#